data_AF-A0A8D8RH44-F1
#
_entry.id   AF-A0A8D8RH44-F1
#
_cell.length_a   1.000
_cell.length_b   1.000
_cell.length_c   1.000
_cell.angle_alpha   90.00
_cell.angle_beta   90.00
_cell.angle_gamma   90.00
#
_symmetry.space_group_name_H-M   'P 1'
#
loop_
_entity.id
_entity.type
_entity.pdbx_description
1 polymer ?
#
loop_
_entity_poly.entity_id
_entity_poly.type
_entity_poly.pdbx_seq_one_letter_code
_entity_poly.pdbx_strand_id
1 'polypeptide(L)'
;MTSPECFHCAQKFTMKMHLKRHLLVCKKNKFQKKDVYSCNCGSKFSRKDNLSRHQKKCNSTSSKRVKKPCLFNDCDSDFYHKNSLIDHLKAVHKLKVDPVQNLHFSSETEFFLWKENEETRTLSYYSKSSGSKKSG
;
A
#
# COMPACT_ATOMS: atom_id res chain seq x y z
N MET A 1 -16.69 -20.09 -39.68
CA MET A 1 -15.64 -19.66 -38.74
C MET A 1 -15.65 -20.58 -37.53
N THR A 2 -14.59 -21.35 -37.30
CA THR A 2 -14.51 -22.32 -36.20
C THR A 2 -14.25 -21.59 -34.88
N SER A 3 -15.20 -21.63 -33.94
CA SER A 3 -15.04 -21.08 -32.59
C SER A 3 -13.99 -21.90 -31.84
N PRO A 4 -12.95 -21.28 -31.26
CA PRO A 4 -11.98 -21.98 -30.42
C PRO A 4 -12.66 -22.64 -29.22
N GLU A 5 -12.49 -23.94 -29.04
CA GLU A 5 -13.09 -24.70 -27.94
C GLU A 5 -12.05 -25.50 -27.14
N CYS A 6 -12.38 -25.77 -25.87
CA CYS A 6 -11.53 -26.57 -25.01
C CYS A 6 -11.79 -28.05 -25.20
N PHE A 7 -10.80 -28.79 -25.70
CA PHE A 7 -10.88 -30.24 -25.89
C PHE A 7 -11.13 -31.04 -24.60
N HIS A 8 -10.86 -30.47 -23.42
CA HIS A 8 -11.06 -31.17 -22.14
C HIS A 8 -12.44 -30.96 -21.50
N CYS A 9 -13.16 -29.89 -21.85
CA CYS A 9 -14.45 -29.57 -21.24
C CYS A 9 -15.51 -29.06 -22.23
N ALA A 10 -15.21 -29.05 -23.52
CA ALA A 10 -16.06 -28.56 -24.61
C ALA A 10 -16.54 -27.10 -24.46
N GLN A 11 -15.89 -26.30 -23.60
CA GLN A 11 -16.25 -24.89 -23.45
C GLN A 11 -15.81 -24.10 -24.70
N LYS A 12 -16.74 -23.34 -25.27
CA LYS A 12 -16.51 -22.51 -26.47
C LYS A 12 -16.05 -21.10 -26.08
N PHE A 13 -15.18 -20.52 -26.90
CA PHE A 13 -14.62 -19.21 -26.71
C PHE A 13 -14.73 -18.39 -28.00
N THR A 14 -14.88 -17.08 -27.83
CA THR A 14 -14.90 -16.14 -28.95
C THR A 14 -13.51 -15.88 -29.52
N MET A 15 -12.46 -16.02 -28.69
CA MET A 15 -11.08 -15.70 -29.06
C MET A 15 -10.10 -16.80 -28.63
N LYS A 16 -9.11 -17.11 -29.48
CA LYS A 16 -8.06 -18.11 -29.19
C LYS A 16 -7.28 -17.78 -27.90
N MET A 17 -7.09 -16.49 -27.58
CA MET A 17 -6.43 -16.09 -26.33
C MET A 17 -7.22 -16.45 -25.08
N HIS A 18 -8.55 -16.47 -25.15
CA HIS A 18 -9.42 -16.85 -24.03
C HIS A 18 -9.36 -18.36 -23.79
N LEU A 19 -9.34 -19.16 -24.87
CA LEU A 19 -9.09 -20.59 -24.79
C LEU A 19 -7.74 -20.90 -24.15
N LYS A 20 -6.65 -20.27 -24.61
CA LYS A 20 -5.31 -20.44 -24.02
C LYS A 20 -5.30 -20.15 -22.52
N ARG A 21 -5.95 -19.07 -22.09
CA ARG A 21 -6.08 -18.68 -20.68
C ARG A 21 -6.91 -19.67 -19.88
N HIS A 22 -8.02 -20.14 -20.46
CA HIS A 22 -8.88 -21.15 -19.83
C HIS A 22 -8.12 -22.44 -19.56
N LEU A 23 -7.28 -22.88 -20.50
CA LEU A 23 -6.48 -24.10 -20.34
C LEU A 23 -5.56 -24.06 -19.10
N LEU A 24 -5.14 -22.88 -18.65
CA LEU A 24 -4.33 -22.70 -17.43
C LEU A 24 -5.09 -23.02 -16.13
N VAL A 25 -6.42 -22.94 -16.15
CA VAL A 25 -7.28 -23.11 -14.96
C VAL A 25 -8.29 -24.24 -15.12
N CYS A 26 -8.32 -24.89 -16.28
CA CYS A 26 -9.25 -25.97 -16.58
C CYS A 26 -8.94 -27.18 -15.69
N LYS A 27 -9.83 -27.48 -14.74
CA LYS A 27 -9.65 -28.61 -13.80
C LYS A 27 -9.51 -29.97 -14.49
N LYS A 28 -10.10 -30.12 -15.69
CA LYS A 28 -10.02 -31.34 -16.50
C LYS A 28 -8.72 -31.42 -17.34
N ASN A 29 -7.93 -30.35 -17.38
CA ASN A 29 -6.62 -30.35 -18.00
C ASN A 29 -5.57 -30.84 -17.00
N LYS A 30 -5.18 -32.12 -17.11
CA LYS A 30 -4.19 -32.76 -16.23
C LYS A 30 -2.73 -32.38 -16.54
N PHE A 31 -2.47 -31.65 -17.63
CA PHE A 31 -1.12 -31.42 -18.15
C PHE A 31 -0.50 -30.07 -17.77
N GLN A 32 -1.17 -29.24 -16.97
CA GLN A 32 -0.58 -27.97 -16.53
C GLN A 32 -0.27 -27.90 -15.05
N LYS A 33 1.02 -27.66 -14.78
CA LYS A 33 1.51 -27.12 -13.51
C LYS A 33 0.71 -25.86 -13.20
N LYS A 34 -0.02 -25.89 -12.10
CA LYS A 34 -0.76 -24.73 -11.57
C LYS A 34 0.27 -23.76 -11.01
N ASP A 35 1.01 -23.07 -11.87
CA ASP A 35 1.95 -22.04 -11.43
C ASP A 35 1.14 -20.91 -10.81
N VAL A 36 1.19 -20.86 -9.47
CA VAL A 36 0.44 -19.90 -8.70
C VAL A 36 1.32 -18.68 -8.47
N TYR A 37 0.86 -17.55 -8.94
CA TYR A 37 1.50 -16.27 -8.68
C TYR A 37 1.19 -15.86 -7.24
N SER A 38 2.20 -15.80 -6.38
CA SER A 38 2.06 -15.40 -4.98
C SER A 38 2.40 -13.93 -4.78
N CYS A 39 1.62 -13.25 -3.94
CA CYS A 39 1.97 -11.96 -3.37
C CYS A 39 2.66 -12.17 -2.01
N ASN A 40 3.53 -11.24 -1.61
CA ASN A 40 4.19 -11.26 -0.30
C ASN A 40 3.21 -11.13 0.89
N CYS A 41 1.94 -10.81 0.65
CA CYS A 41 0.86 -10.91 1.64
C CYS A 41 0.37 -12.35 1.91
N GLY A 42 0.89 -13.34 1.18
CA GLY A 42 0.42 -14.73 1.22
C GLY A 42 -0.72 -15.05 0.24
N SER A 43 -1.31 -14.05 -0.42
CA SER A 43 -2.36 -14.29 -1.43
C SER A 43 -1.82 -14.96 -2.69
N LYS A 44 -2.59 -15.90 -3.23
CA LYS A 44 -2.23 -16.78 -4.33
C LYS A 44 -3.19 -16.58 -5.51
N PHE A 45 -2.65 -16.35 -6.71
CA PHE A 45 -3.42 -16.06 -7.92
C PHE A 45 -3.05 -17.02 -9.05
N SER A 46 -4.04 -17.46 -9.82
CA SER A 46 -3.82 -18.30 -11.01
C SER A 46 -3.33 -17.51 -12.23
N ARG A 47 -3.28 -16.17 -12.15
CA ARG A 47 -2.93 -15.28 -13.26
C ARG A 47 -2.08 -14.11 -12.81
N LYS A 48 -1.07 -13.77 -13.62
CA LYS A 48 -0.14 -12.65 -13.38
C LYS A 48 -0.83 -11.29 -13.37
N ASP A 49 -1.80 -11.05 -14.25
CA ASP A 49 -2.52 -9.78 -14.31
C ASP A 49 -3.44 -9.56 -13.10
N ASN A 50 -3.97 -10.65 -12.53
CA ASN A 50 -4.71 -10.61 -11.26
C ASN A 50 -3.77 -10.30 -10.10
N LEU A 51 -2.58 -10.93 -10.04
CA LEU A 51 -1.55 -10.58 -9.06
C LEU A 51 -1.15 -9.10 -9.18
N SER A 52 -0.90 -8.61 -10.41
CA SER A 52 -0.51 -7.22 -10.64
C SER A 52 -1.58 -6.23 -10.19
N ARG A 53 -2.86 -6.49 -10.51
CA ARG A 53 -3.97 -5.67 -10.02
C ARG A 53 -4.11 -5.73 -8.50
N HIS A 54 -3.92 -6.91 -7.91
CA HIS A 54 -3.89 -7.07 -6.46
C HIS A 54 -2.75 -6.26 -5.85
N GLN A 55 -1.51 -6.37 -6.35
CA GLN A 55 -0.34 -5.64 -5.87
C GLN A 55 -0.54 -4.11 -5.87
N LYS A 56 -1.25 -3.56 -6.86
CA LYS A 56 -1.56 -2.10 -6.89
C LYS A 56 -2.41 -1.63 -5.71
N LYS A 57 -3.24 -2.50 -5.14
CA LYS A 57 -4.12 -2.21 -3.99
C LYS A 57 -3.68 -2.91 -2.70
N CYS A 58 -2.75 -3.84 -2.81
CA CYS A 58 -2.24 -4.63 -1.71
C CYS A 58 -1.16 -3.81 -1.01
N ASN A 59 -1.48 -3.32 0.18
CA ASN A 59 -0.55 -2.60 1.06
C ASN A 59 0.55 -3.49 1.66
N SER A 60 0.76 -4.70 1.11
CA SER A 60 1.76 -5.67 1.55
C SER A 60 3.00 -5.70 0.66
N THR A 61 3.22 -4.67 -0.16
CA THR A 61 4.59 -4.20 -0.37
C THR A 61 5.22 -4.14 1.02
N SER A 62 6.44 -4.64 1.14
CA SER A 62 7.22 -4.79 2.37
C SER A 62 7.52 -3.50 3.14
N SER A 63 6.60 -2.54 3.20
CA SER A 63 6.41 -1.72 4.38
C SER A 63 5.83 -2.65 5.44
N LYS A 64 6.70 -3.43 6.10
CA LYS A 64 6.41 -3.94 7.44
C LYS A 64 5.88 -2.71 8.17
N ARG A 65 4.56 -2.62 8.42
CA ARG A 65 4.00 -1.42 9.06
C ARG A 65 4.72 -1.32 10.39
N VAL A 66 5.68 -0.41 10.46
CA VAL A 66 6.47 -0.21 11.67
C VAL A 66 5.48 0.37 12.64
N LYS A 67 5.11 -0.43 13.62
CA LYS A 67 4.32 0.08 14.73
C LYS A 67 5.16 1.14 15.41
N LYS A 68 4.56 2.30 15.65
CA LYS A 68 5.18 3.36 16.42
C LYS A 68 4.86 3.11 17.89
N PRO A 69 5.87 2.88 18.76
CA PRO A 69 5.63 2.74 20.18
C PRO A 69 5.15 4.06 20.78
N CYS A 70 4.55 3.99 21.96
CA CYS A 70 4.30 5.16 22.79
C CYS A 70 5.62 5.87 23.12
N LEU A 71 5.55 7.17 23.36
CA LEU A 71 6.71 8.01 23.71
C LEU A 71 7.07 7.93 25.21
N PHE A 72 6.21 7.32 26.03
CA PHE A 72 6.38 7.20 27.47
C PHE A 72 7.01 5.84 27.82
N ASN A 73 8.06 5.88 28.64
CA ASN A 73 8.91 4.72 28.93
C ASN A 73 8.23 3.67 29.83
N ASP A 74 7.14 4.04 30.49
CA ASP A 74 6.25 3.22 31.30
C ASP A 74 5.02 2.71 30.51
N CYS A 75 5.00 2.87 29.19
CA CYS A 75 3.87 2.48 28.33
C CYS A 75 4.29 1.64 27.12
N ASP A 76 3.89 0.37 27.11
CA ASP A 76 4.21 -0.59 26.05
C ASP A 76 3.23 -0.57 24.84
N SER A 77 2.37 0.46 24.75
CA SER A 77 1.37 0.54 23.68
C SER A 77 2.01 0.87 22.33
N ASP A 78 1.52 0.24 21.25
CA ASP A 78 2.05 0.39 19.90
C ASP A 78 0.97 0.65 18.84
N PHE A 79 1.27 1.52 17.85
CA PHE A 79 0.26 2.07 16.94
C PHE A 79 0.67 2.01 15.47
N TYR A 80 -0.27 1.65 14.60
CA TYR A 80 -0.08 1.64 13.14
C TYR A 80 -0.34 3.00 12.47
N HIS A 81 -1.09 3.89 13.12
CA HIS A 81 -1.54 5.16 12.56
C HIS A 81 -1.21 6.32 13.50
N LYS A 82 -0.80 7.46 12.93
CA LYS A 82 -0.44 8.67 13.70
C LYS A 82 -1.59 9.15 14.59
N ASN A 83 -2.82 9.15 14.08
CA ASN A 83 -3.98 9.61 14.83
C ASN A 83 -4.25 8.71 16.04
N SER A 84 -4.12 7.38 15.89
CA SER A 84 -4.29 6.43 16.99
C SER A 84 -3.27 6.64 18.12
N LEU A 85 -2.01 6.96 17.79
CA LEU A 85 -1.01 7.33 18.79
C LEU A 85 -1.38 8.65 19.48
N ILE A 86 -1.79 9.67 18.72
CA ILE A 86 -2.20 10.98 19.30
C ILE A 86 -3.37 10.82 20.26
N ASP A 87 -4.40 10.05 19.87
CA ASP A 87 -5.57 9.81 20.70
C ASP A 87 -5.20 9.09 22.00
N HIS A 88 -4.30 8.10 21.93
CA HIS A 88 -3.75 7.44 23.10
C HIS A 88 -2.99 8.40 24.01
N LEU A 89 -2.09 9.23 23.46
CA LEU A 89 -1.32 10.21 24.25
C LEU A 89 -2.24 11.20 24.96
N LYS A 90 -3.35 11.62 24.33
CA LYS A 90 -4.36 12.47 24.96
C LYS A 90 -5.15 11.74 26.04
N ALA A 91 -5.61 10.52 25.78
CA ALA A 91 -6.50 9.79 26.67
C ALA A 91 -5.79 9.23 27.91
N VAL A 92 -4.63 8.60 27.70
CA VAL A 92 -3.86 7.85 28.72
C VAL A 92 -2.84 8.76 29.39
N HIS A 93 -2.03 9.48 28.61
CA HIS A 93 -0.95 10.31 29.14
C HIS A 93 -1.33 11.77 29.39
N LYS A 94 -2.61 12.13 29.15
CA LYS A 94 -3.15 13.50 29.28
C LYS A 94 -2.30 14.56 28.56
N LEU A 95 -1.63 14.15 27.49
CA LEU A 95 -0.74 15.02 26.73
C LEU A 95 -1.59 16.05 25.99
N LYS A 96 -1.31 17.33 26.24
CA LYS A 96 -1.95 18.43 25.52
C LYS A 96 -1.30 18.54 24.15
N VAL A 97 -1.91 17.90 23.16
CA VAL A 97 -1.55 18.09 21.75
C VAL A 97 -2.43 19.17 21.17
N ASP A 98 -1.80 20.24 20.69
CA ASP A 98 -2.50 21.30 19.96
C ASP A 98 -3.26 20.72 18.75
N PRO A 99 -4.44 21.28 18.42
CA PRO A 99 -5.21 20.82 17.27
C PRO A 99 -4.37 20.90 15.99
N VAL A 100 -4.61 19.97 15.07
CA VAL A 100 -3.93 19.95 13.77
C VAL A 100 -4.27 21.23 13.03
N GLN A 101 -3.25 22.04 12.72
CA GLN A 101 -3.40 23.26 11.94
C GLN A 101 -3.17 22.93 10.47
N ASN A 102 -4.14 23.24 9.61
CA ASN A 102 -3.99 23.20 8.17
C ASN A 102 -3.54 24.59 7.71
N LEU A 103 -2.23 24.79 7.64
CA LEU A 103 -1.64 26.05 7.21
C LEU A 103 -1.61 26.12 5.69
N HIS A 104 -2.11 27.23 5.14
CA HIS A 104 -2.02 27.53 3.72
C HIS A 104 -1.03 28.67 3.53
N PHE A 105 -0.12 28.51 2.56
CA PHE A 105 0.88 29.49 2.22
C PHE A 105 0.65 29.94 0.79
N SER A 106 0.64 31.26 0.60
CA SER A 106 0.45 31.91 -0.70
C SER A 106 1.70 31.81 -1.58
N SER A 107 2.87 31.56 -0.99
CA SER A 107 4.14 31.41 -1.71
C SER A 107 5.10 30.43 -1.02
N GLU A 108 6.09 29.96 -1.79
CA GLU A 108 7.16 29.09 -1.26
C GLU A 108 8.05 29.86 -0.24
N THR A 109 8.27 31.15 -0.45
CA THR A 109 9.00 32.01 0.49
C THR A 109 8.29 32.11 1.84
N GLU A 110 6.97 32.30 1.83
CA GLU A 110 6.16 32.35 3.05
C GLU A 110 6.23 31.03 3.82
N PHE A 111 6.17 29.90 3.11
CA PHE A 111 6.35 28.58 3.71
C PHE A 111 7.72 28.42 4.36
N PHE A 112 8.80 28.86 3.72
CA PHE A 112 10.15 28.73 4.29
C PHE A 112 10.38 29.64 5.50
N LEU A 113 9.86 30.87 5.49
CA LEU A 113 9.91 31.75 6.67
C LEU A 113 9.13 31.16 7.85
N TRP A 114 7.91 30.66 7.59
CA TRP A 114 7.15 29.96 8.61
C TRP A 114 7.92 28.75 9.16
N LYS A 115 8.51 27.95 8.27
CA LYS A 115 9.29 26.77 8.65
C LYS A 115 10.47 27.13 9.56
N GLU A 116 11.29 28.10 9.18
CA GLU A 116 12.46 28.53 9.97
C GLU A 116 12.04 29.05 11.35
N ASN A 117 10.96 29.85 11.40
CA ASN A 117 10.40 30.33 12.66
C ASN A 117 9.93 29.16 13.54
N GLU A 118 9.26 28.16 12.96
CA GLU A 118 8.76 27.00 13.69
C GLU A 118 9.90 26.08 14.17
N GLU A 119 10.92 25.86 13.35
CA GLU A 119 12.15 25.13 13.72
C GLU A 119 12.84 25.81 14.90
N THR A 120 13.00 27.14 14.85
CA THR A 120 13.58 27.93 15.93
C THR A 120 12.74 27.85 17.21
N ARG A 121 11.42 28.01 17.09
CA ARG A 121 10.48 28.02 18.22
C ARG A 121 10.41 26.68 18.94
N THR A 122 10.53 25.58 18.21
CA THR A 122 10.37 24.22 18.73
C THR A 122 11.70 23.48 18.92
N LEU A 123 12.83 24.12 18.58
CA LEU A 123 14.15 23.49 18.52
C LEU A 123 14.14 22.20 17.67
N SER A 124 13.35 22.22 16.59
CA SER A 124 13.21 21.10 15.67
C SER A 124 13.90 21.38 14.33
N TYR A 125 14.10 20.35 13.53
CA TYR A 125 14.71 20.46 12.20
C TYR A 125 13.95 19.57 11.21
N TYR A 126 13.44 20.17 10.13
CA TYR A 126 12.73 19.48 9.05
C TYR A 126 13.62 19.42 7.81
N SER A 127 14.16 18.25 7.50
CA SER A 127 14.96 18.04 6.29
C SER A 127 14.10 18.13 5.02
N LYS A 128 14.62 18.76 3.96
CA LYS A 128 14.01 18.74 2.62
C LYS A 128 14.21 17.33 2.01
N SER A 129 13.20 16.46 2.08
CA SER A 129 13.23 15.20 1.34
C SER A 129 12.98 15.52 -0.15
N SER A 130 14.01 15.43 -0.98
CA SER A 130 13.85 15.42 -2.43
C SER A 130 13.07 14.17 -2.83
N GLY A 131 11.76 14.31 -3.01
CA GLY A 131 10.95 13.25 -3.60
C GLY A 131 11.50 12.92 -4.97
N SER A 132 12.09 11.73 -5.16
CA SER A 132 12.49 11.25 -6.47
C SER A 132 11.27 11.26 -7.39
N LYS A 133 11.21 12.23 -8.31
CA LYS A 133 10.32 12.16 -9.47
C LYS A 133 10.68 10.88 -10.22
N LYS A 134 9.87 9.84 -10.09
CA LYS A 134 9.89 8.76 -11.08
C LYS A 134 9.26 9.32 -12.35
N SER A 135 10.12 9.79 -13.25
CA SER A 135 9.79 9.96 -14.66
C SER A 135 9.36 8.60 -15.23
N GLY A 136 8.15 8.56 -15.78
CA GLY A 136 7.63 7.48 -16.62
C GLY A 136 7.07 8.10 -17.88
#